data_AF-A0A4D4MPQ5-F1
#
_entry.id   AF-A0A4D4MPQ5-F1
#
_cell.length_a   1.000
_cell.length_b   1.000
_cell.length_c   1.000
_cell.angle_alpha   90.00
_cell.angle_beta   90.00
_cell.angle_gamma   90.00
#
_symmetry.space_group_name_H-M   'P 1'
#
loop_
_entity.id
_entity.type
_entity.pdbx_description
1 polymer ?
#
loop_
_entity_poly.entity_id
_entity_poly.type
_entity_poly.pdbx_seq_one_letter_code
_entity_poly.pdbx_strand_id
1 'polypeptide(L)'
;MGVGAAAVDFQVGTGRMPAQQPGAQVPKKKVIYTQAEIDQLAAFIASLGAGPSIPTKNQVSPEGADIAKGGELFRTNCAQCHNFTGKGGALTHGKFAPSLEGVDPKHIYEAMQTGPQNMPSFPDTTLSEKNKKDIIAYLDAVNGDETVEPGGLSLGGLGPVSEGLFGWVFGLGTLIAVAVWVAARTAKAKKS
;
A
#
# COMPACT_ATOMS: atom_id res chain seq x y z
N MET A 1 -18.71 -5.52 -20.96
CA MET A 1 -19.20 -4.25 -20.40
C MET A 1 -19.72 -4.57 -19.01
N GLY A 2 -18.91 -4.31 -17.98
CA GLY A 2 -19.16 -4.74 -16.59
C GLY A 2 -18.19 -4.14 -15.57
N VAL A 3 -17.47 -3.08 -15.98
CA VAL A 3 -16.39 -2.46 -15.21
C VAL A 3 -16.92 -1.68 -14.00
N GLY A 4 -18.14 -1.13 -14.08
CA GLY A 4 -18.79 -0.38 -13.00
C GLY A 4 -18.22 1.02 -12.78
N ALA A 5 -18.99 1.84 -12.07
CA ALA A 5 -18.60 3.21 -11.72
C ALA A 5 -17.34 3.25 -10.83
N ALA A 6 -17.21 2.29 -9.91
CA ALA A 6 -16.05 2.18 -9.01
C ALA A 6 -14.72 2.01 -9.77
N ALA A 7 -14.71 1.26 -10.87
CA ALA A 7 -13.47 1.07 -11.63
C ALA A 7 -13.06 2.35 -12.35
N VAL A 8 -14.02 3.16 -12.79
CA VAL A 8 -13.74 4.46 -13.42
C VAL A 8 -13.21 5.44 -12.38
N ASP A 9 -13.90 5.58 -11.24
CA ASP A 9 -13.45 6.48 -10.17
C ASP A 9 -12.06 6.08 -9.67
N PHE A 10 -11.80 4.79 -9.45
CA PHE A 10 -10.47 4.32 -9.07
C PHE A 10 -9.43 4.62 -10.14
N GLN A 11 -9.63 4.19 -11.39
CA GLN A 11 -8.57 4.29 -12.41
C GLN A 11 -8.28 5.74 -12.78
N VAL A 12 -9.30 6.59 -12.86
CA VAL A 12 -9.15 8.00 -13.24
C VAL A 12 -8.78 8.86 -12.04
N GLY A 13 -9.42 8.66 -10.88
CA GLY A 13 -9.15 9.37 -9.63
C GLY A 13 -7.77 9.06 -9.05
N THR A 14 -7.21 7.88 -9.32
CA THR A 14 -5.80 7.58 -9.02
C THR A 14 -4.83 8.00 -10.14
N GLY A 15 -5.32 8.60 -11.22
CA GLY A 15 -4.49 9.11 -12.32
C GLY A 15 -3.82 8.03 -13.19
N ARG A 16 -4.23 6.77 -13.07
CA ARG A 16 -3.73 5.68 -13.92
C ARG A 16 -4.30 5.81 -15.34
N MET A 17 -5.59 6.09 -15.42
CA MET A 17 -6.29 6.41 -16.66
C MET A 17 -6.44 7.93 -16.82
N PRO A 18 -6.29 8.46 -18.05
CA PRO A 18 -6.07 7.75 -19.32
C PRO A 18 -4.63 7.24 -19.44
N ALA A 19 -4.44 5.98 -19.85
CA ALA A 19 -3.11 5.40 -20.04
C ALA A 19 -2.43 5.99 -21.29
N GLN A 20 -1.15 6.35 -21.19
CA GLN A 20 -0.40 6.90 -22.33
C GLN A 20 0.29 5.82 -23.16
N GLN A 21 0.74 4.75 -22.50
CA GLN A 21 1.42 3.63 -23.15
C GLN A 21 1.12 2.33 -22.41
N PRO A 22 0.96 1.20 -23.13
CA PRO A 22 0.92 -0.11 -22.51
C PRO A 22 2.34 -0.49 -22.05
N GLY A 23 2.56 -0.45 -20.73
CA GLY A 23 3.77 -0.98 -20.08
C GLY A 23 3.49 -2.29 -19.34
N ALA A 24 4.46 -2.75 -18.54
CA ALA A 24 4.25 -3.90 -17.65
C ALA A 24 3.02 -3.71 -16.73
N GLN A 25 2.80 -2.47 -16.30
CA GLN A 25 1.64 -2.04 -15.55
C GLN A 25 1.43 -0.52 -15.69
N VAL A 26 0.20 -0.01 -15.50
CA VAL A 26 -0.08 1.43 -15.65
C VAL A 26 0.26 2.15 -14.34
N PRO A 27 1.28 3.05 -14.31
CA PRO A 27 1.66 3.73 -13.09
C PRO A 27 0.64 4.81 -12.68
N LYS A 28 0.66 5.18 -11.39
CA LYS A 28 -0.02 6.39 -10.90
C LYS A 28 0.63 7.61 -11.55
N LYS A 29 -0.18 8.54 -12.02
CA LYS A 29 0.26 9.83 -12.57
C LYS A 29 -0.53 10.95 -11.92
N LYS A 30 -0.18 12.20 -12.24
CA LYS A 30 -0.98 13.36 -11.86
C LYS A 30 -2.39 13.22 -12.44
N VAL A 31 -3.39 13.38 -11.58
CA VAL A 31 -4.80 13.42 -11.98
C VAL A 31 -5.02 14.67 -12.81
N ILE A 32 -5.61 14.50 -14.00
CA ILE A 32 -5.86 15.58 -14.96
C ILE A 32 -7.33 16.00 -15.03
N TYR A 33 -8.22 15.21 -14.41
CA TYR A 33 -9.65 15.49 -14.33
C TYR A 33 -10.01 15.97 -12.92
N THR A 34 -11.02 16.80 -12.84
CA THR A 34 -11.68 17.17 -11.58
C THR A 34 -12.59 16.04 -11.10
N GLN A 35 -12.90 16.00 -9.80
CA GLN A 35 -13.81 14.97 -9.27
C GLN A 35 -15.19 15.02 -9.95
N ALA A 36 -15.70 16.21 -10.29
CA ALA A 36 -16.97 16.35 -10.99
C ALA A 36 -16.96 15.71 -12.40
N GLU A 37 -15.85 15.82 -13.14
CA GLU A 37 -15.69 15.16 -14.43
C GLU A 37 -15.57 13.63 -14.28
N ILE A 38 -14.89 13.17 -13.24
CA ILE A 38 -14.77 11.74 -12.91
C ILE A 38 -16.15 11.16 -12.60
N ASP A 39 -16.94 11.85 -11.77
CA ASP A 39 -18.30 11.43 -11.40
C ASP A 39 -19.21 11.34 -12.64
N GLN A 40 -19.11 12.32 -13.55
CA GLN A 40 -19.87 12.30 -14.82
C GLN A 40 -19.46 11.12 -15.70
N LEU A 41 -18.15 10.84 -15.80
CA LEU A 41 -17.65 9.70 -16.57
C LEU A 41 -18.09 8.37 -15.95
N ALA A 42 -18.01 8.25 -14.63
CA ALA A 42 -18.44 7.05 -13.90
C ALA A 42 -19.94 6.81 -14.05
N ALA A 43 -20.76 7.86 -13.97
CA ALA A 43 -22.20 7.80 -14.19
C ALA A 43 -22.55 7.40 -15.63
N PHE A 44 -21.83 7.94 -16.62
CA PHE A 44 -22.02 7.56 -18.02
C PHE A 44 -21.71 6.08 -18.23
N ILE A 45 -20.58 5.57 -17.72
CA ILE A 45 -20.23 4.16 -17.83
C ILE A 45 -21.23 3.26 -17.11
N ALA A 46 -21.74 3.68 -15.94
CA ALA A 46 -22.79 2.94 -15.22
C ALA A 46 -24.12 2.89 -16.00
N SER A 47 -24.44 3.90 -16.81
CA SER A 47 -25.62 3.88 -17.67
C SER A 47 -25.53 2.85 -18.82
N LEU A 48 -24.32 2.43 -19.18
CA LEU A 48 -24.07 1.49 -20.28
C LEU A 48 -24.05 0.01 -19.83
N GLY A 49 -24.10 -0.26 -18.52
CA GLY A 49 -24.13 -1.63 -18.01
C GLY A 49 -23.98 -1.73 -16.50
N ALA A 50 -24.34 -2.89 -15.96
CA ALA A 50 -24.18 -3.20 -14.54
C ALA A 50 -22.69 -3.28 -14.15
N GLY A 51 -22.39 -2.97 -12.89
CA GLY A 51 -21.06 -3.14 -12.32
C GLY A 51 -20.98 -2.53 -10.93
N PRO A 52 -19.83 -2.64 -10.25
CA PRO A 52 -19.69 -2.13 -8.90
C PRO A 52 -19.88 -0.60 -8.83
N SER A 53 -20.67 -0.15 -7.86
CA SER A 53 -20.88 1.27 -7.56
C SER A 53 -19.74 1.85 -6.72
N ILE A 54 -19.53 3.16 -6.85
CA ILE A 54 -18.61 3.91 -5.98
C ILE A 54 -19.07 3.74 -4.53
N PRO A 55 -18.17 3.41 -3.58
CA PRO A 55 -18.55 3.20 -2.19
C PRO A 55 -19.00 4.51 -1.53
N THR A 56 -19.99 4.38 -0.65
CA THR A 56 -20.49 5.47 0.18
C THR A 56 -19.51 5.78 1.30
N LYS A 57 -19.60 7.00 1.87
CA LYS A 57 -18.78 7.41 3.01
C LYS A 57 -18.87 6.43 4.19
N ASN A 58 -20.04 5.87 4.46
CA ASN A 58 -20.25 4.94 5.58
C ASN A 58 -19.54 3.59 5.38
N GLN A 59 -19.32 3.17 4.14
CA GLN A 59 -18.63 1.90 3.82
C GLN A 59 -17.12 2.00 4.00
N VAL A 60 -16.56 3.22 3.95
CA VAL A 60 -15.12 3.47 4.02
C VAL A 60 -14.68 4.19 5.28
N SER A 61 -15.64 4.56 6.14
CA SER A 61 -15.34 5.24 7.40
C SER A 61 -14.72 4.27 8.42
N PRO A 62 -14.05 4.74 9.49
CA PRO A 62 -13.51 3.84 10.51
C PRO A 62 -14.57 3.37 11.54
N GLU A 63 -15.74 3.99 11.61
CA GLU A 63 -16.72 3.71 12.68
C GLU A 63 -17.28 2.28 12.61
N GLY A 64 -17.16 1.54 13.71
CA GLY A 64 -17.63 0.14 13.79
C GLY A 64 -16.74 -0.87 13.05
N ALA A 65 -15.55 -0.45 12.62
CA ALA A 65 -14.54 -1.34 12.08
C ALA A 65 -13.84 -2.13 13.19
N ASP A 66 -13.48 -3.38 12.89
CA ASP A 66 -12.66 -4.25 13.74
C ASP A 66 -11.24 -4.35 13.13
N ILE A 67 -10.31 -3.59 13.71
CA ILE A 67 -8.92 -3.52 13.26
C ILE A 67 -8.23 -4.89 13.36
N ALA A 68 -8.52 -5.66 14.41
CA ALA A 68 -7.90 -6.98 14.61
C ALA A 68 -8.34 -7.95 13.53
N LYS A 69 -9.65 -7.95 13.21
CA LYS A 69 -10.18 -8.74 12.10
C LYS A 69 -9.64 -8.28 10.75
N GLY A 70 -9.55 -6.97 10.54
CA GLY A 70 -8.95 -6.36 9.36
C GLY A 70 -7.52 -6.82 9.11
N GLY A 71 -6.70 -6.85 10.17
CA GLY A 71 -5.32 -7.33 10.08
C GLY A 71 -5.20 -8.81 9.77
N GLU A 72 -6.09 -9.65 10.32
CA GLU A 72 -6.17 -11.07 9.95
C GLU A 72 -6.50 -11.24 8.47
N LEU A 73 -7.53 -10.56 7.99
CA LEU A 73 -7.98 -10.61 6.60
C LEU A 73 -6.90 -10.09 5.63
N PHE A 74 -6.27 -8.97 5.96
CA PHE A 74 -5.22 -8.39 5.12
C PHE A 74 -4.00 -9.30 5.04
N ARG A 75 -3.55 -9.89 6.16
CA ARG A 75 -2.43 -10.84 6.17
C ARG A 75 -2.72 -12.12 5.40
N THR A 76 -3.97 -12.57 5.38
CA THR A 76 -4.36 -13.80 4.70
C THR A 76 -4.64 -13.62 3.21
N ASN A 77 -5.02 -12.42 2.76
CA ASN A 77 -5.47 -12.19 1.38
C ASN A 77 -4.63 -11.18 0.57
N CYS A 78 -3.90 -10.28 1.22
CA CYS A 78 -3.31 -9.10 0.56
C CYS A 78 -1.80 -8.96 0.80
N ALA A 79 -1.33 -9.35 1.98
CA ALA A 79 0.07 -9.15 2.39
C ALA A 79 1.09 -9.89 1.51
N GLN A 80 0.67 -10.95 0.81
CA GLN A 80 1.53 -11.69 -0.13
C GLN A 80 2.02 -10.79 -1.28
N CYS A 81 1.24 -9.77 -1.64
CA CYS A 81 1.62 -8.80 -2.67
C CYS A 81 2.00 -7.45 -2.06
N HIS A 82 1.24 -6.97 -1.08
CA HIS A 82 1.39 -5.60 -0.55
C HIS A 82 2.27 -5.49 0.70
N ASN A 83 2.90 -6.57 1.17
CA ASN A 83 3.64 -6.62 2.44
C ASN A 83 2.69 -6.46 3.67
N PHE A 84 3.16 -6.78 4.88
CA PHE A 84 2.34 -6.86 6.10
C PHE A 84 1.68 -5.55 6.51
N THR A 85 2.38 -4.45 6.27
CA THR A 85 1.91 -3.08 6.50
C THR A 85 1.66 -2.37 5.18
N GLY A 86 1.31 -3.07 4.09
CA GLY A 86 0.88 -2.39 2.87
C GLY A 86 1.96 -1.58 2.13
N LYS A 87 3.26 -1.75 2.43
CA LYS A 87 4.36 -1.02 1.76
C LYS A 87 4.58 -1.38 0.28
N GLY A 88 3.88 -2.39 -0.24
CA GLY A 88 4.00 -2.86 -1.61
C GLY A 88 5.07 -3.94 -1.77
N GLY A 89 5.25 -4.42 -3.00
CA GLY A 89 6.13 -5.54 -3.30
C GLY A 89 6.36 -5.76 -4.79
N ALA A 90 7.45 -6.43 -5.14
CA ALA A 90 7.76 -6.78 -6.52
C ALA A 90 6.92 -7.98 -6.99
N LEU A 91 6.41 -7.92 -8.22
CA LEU A 91 5.70 -9.01 -8.91
C LEU A 91 6.50 -9.46 -10.13
N THR A 92 6.03 -10.54 -10.77
CA THR A 92 6.64 -11.08 -11.98
C THR A 92 6.55 -10.11 -13.17
N HIS A 93 7.47 -10.26 -14.13
CA HIS A 93 7.48 -9.49 -15.39
C HIS A 93 7.50 -7.96 -15.22
N GLY A 94 8.22 -7.46 -14.21
CA GLY A 94 8.38 -6.01 -13.99
C GLY A 94 7.15 -5.31 -13.41
N LYS A 95 6.14 -6.08 -12.96
CA LYS A 95 4.98 -5.57 -12.23
C LYS A 95 5.33 -5.38 -10.76
N PHE A 96 4.54 -4.59 -10.04
CA PHE A 96 4.69 -4.37 -8.61
C PHE A 96 3.35 -3.99 -7.96
N ALA A 97 3.18 -4.39 -6.71
CA ALA A 97 2.09 -3.96 -5.86
C ALA A 97 2.48 -2.59 -5.30
N PRO A 98 1.67 -1.55 -5.51
CA PRO A 98 1.96 -0.23 -4.97
C PRO A 98 1.88 -0.24 -3.44
N SER A 99 2.57 0.73 -2.82
CA SER A 99 2.31 1.06 -1.42
C SER A 99 0.87 1.54 -1.26
N LEU A 100 0.26 1.16 -0.13
CA LEU A 100 -1.07 1.54 0.31
C LEU A 100 -1.04 2.71 1.31
N GLU A 101 0.14 3.19 1.65
CA GLU A 101 0.35 4.36 2.49
C GLU A 101 -0.18 5.63 1.84
N GLY A 102 -0.95 6.42 2.59
CA GLY A 102 -1.56 7.66 2.12
C GLY A 102 -2.56 7.48 0.98
N VAL A 103 -3.08 6.26 0.76
CA VAL A 103 -4.15 6.01 -0.21
C VAL A 103 -5.49 6.28 0.42
N ASP A 104 -6.34 7.06 -0.26
CA ASP A 104 -7.71 7.35 0.18
C ASP A 104 -8.49 6.04 0.44
N PRO A 105 -9.15 5.89 1.60
CA PRO A 105 -10.01 4.75 1.92
C PRO A 105 -11.00 4.36 0.82
N LYS A 106 -11.56 5.35 0.10
CA LYS A 106 -12.42 5.15 -1.07
C LYS A 106 -11.72 4.30 -2.12
N HIS A 107 -10.50 4.66 -2.48
CA HIS A 107 -9.73 3.97 -3.49
C HIS A 107 -9.23 2.60 -3.03
N ILE A 108 -8.99 2.39 -1.73
CA ILE A 108 -8.68 1.05 -1.19
C ILE A 108 -9.89 0.13 -1.35
N TYR A 109 -11.10 0.61 -1.02
CA TYR A 109 -12.33 -0.14 -1.21
C TYR A 109 -12.57 -0.48 -2.68
N GLU A 110 -12.45 0.50 -3.58
CA GLU A 110 -12.63 0.30 -5.02
C GLU A 110 -11.59 -0.65 -5.60
N ALA A 111 -10.34 -0.60 -5.14
CA ALA A 111 -9.30 -1.54 -5.55
C ALA A 111 -9.68 -2.98 -5.18
N MET A 112 -10.13 -3.21 -3.94
CA MET A 112 -10.61 -4.53 -3.52
C MET A 112 -11.79 -4.97 -4.37
N GLN A 113 -12.75 -4.07 -4.62
CA GLN A 113 -13.96 -4.40 -5.38
C GLN A 113 -13.68 -4.74 -6.85
N THR A 114 -12.78 -3.99 -7.49
CA THR A 114 -12.61 -4.01 -8.95
C THR A 114 -11.43 -4.85 -9.42
N GLY A 115 -10.45 -5.12 -8.55
CA GLY A 115 -9.25 -5.88 -8.90
C GLY A 115 -8.41 -5.18 -9.99
N PRO A 116 -7.78 -4.03 -9.71
CA PRO A 116 -7.07 -3.28 -10.73
C PRO A 116 -5.81 -4.02 -11.21
N GLN A 117 -5.62 -4.01 -12.53
CA GLN A 117 -4.45 -4.57 -13.21
C GLN A 117 -4.25 -6.06 -12.94
N ASN A 118 -3.33 -6.43 -12.05
CA ASN A 118 -3.01 -7.83 -11.71
C ASN A 118 -3.59 -8.25 -10.35
N MET A 119 -4.23 -7.33 -9.64
CA MET A 119 -4.88 -7.61 -8.37
C MET A 119 -6.17 -8.38 -8.64
N PRO A 120 -6.44 -9.50 -7.95
CA PRO A 120 -7.73 -10.18 -8.04
C PRO A 120 -8.84 -9.28 -7.50
N SER A 121 -10.07 -9.46 -8.00
CA SER A 121 -11.25 -8.76 -7.46
C SER A 121 -11.83 -9.53 -6.27
N PHE A 122 -12.26 -8.76 -5.27
CA PHE A 122 -12.90 -9.22 -4.04
C PHE A 122 -14.29 -8.57 -3.94
N PRO A 123 -15.28 -9.03 -4.73
CA PRO A 123 -16.65 -8.51 -4.66
C PRO A 123 -17.27 -8.76 -3.27
N ASP A 124 -18.38 -8.08 -2.96
CA ASP A 124 -19.04 -8.19 -1.63
C ASP A 124 -19.52 -9.61 -1.30
N THR A 125 -19.64 -10.48 -2.31
CA THR A 125 -19.95 -11.91 -2.15
C THR A 125 -18.76 -12.73 -1.62
N THR A 126 -17.52 -12.30 -1.84
CA THR A 126 -16.31 -12.97 -1.34
C THR A 126 -15.70 -12.24 -0.14
N LEU A 127 -15.76 -10.91 -0.15
CA LEU A 127 -15.27 -10.06 0.92
C LEU A 127 -16.33 -8.99 1.21
N SER A 128 -17.11 -9.22 2.27
CA SER A 128 -18.23 -8.35 2.64
C SER A 128 -17.79 -6.90 2.86
N GLU A 129 -18.74 -5.97 2.76
CA GLU A 129 -18.48 -4.53 2.98
C GLU A 129 -17.86 -4.28 4.35
N LYS A 130 -18.33 -4.98 5.39
CA LYS A 130 -17.74 -4.92 6.73
C LYS A 130 -16.29 -5.38 6.73
N ASN A 131 -15.97 -6.50 6.08
CA ASN A 131 -14.60 -7.01 6.02
C ASN A 131 -13.66 -6.05 5.28
N LYS A 132 -14.15 -5.39 4.23
CA LYS A 132 -13.41 -4.32 3.52
C LYS A 132 -13.15 -3.12 4.42
N LYS A 133 -14.18 -2.69 5.15
CA LYS A 133 -14.09 -1.62 6.16
C LYS A 133 -13.06 -1.96 7.24
N ASP A 134 -13.08 -3.18 7.73
CA ASP A 134 -12.13 -3.70 8.72
C ASP A 134 -10.68 -3.67 8.18
N ILE A 135 -10.46 -4.08 6.92
CA ILE A 135 -9.14 -4.00 6.26
C ILE A 135 -8.65 -2.56 6.11
N ILE A 136 -9.54 -1.64 5.71
CA ILE A 136 -9.22 -0.21 5.57
C ILE A 136 -8.80 0.36 6.93
N ALA A 137 -9.56 0.07 7.99
CA ALA A 137 -9.23 0.50 9.35
C ALA A 137 -7.90 -0.09 9.83
N TYR A 138 -7.59 -1.34 9.46
CA TYR A 138 -6.27 -1.91 9.73
C TYR A 138 -5.15 -1.17 9.00
N LEU A 139 -5.33 -0.85 7.72
CA LEU A 139 -4.33 -0.14 6.93
C LEU A 139 -4.06 1.27 7.49
N ASP A 140 -5.11 1.96 7.93
CA ASP A 140 -4.99 3.24 8.63
C ASP A 140 -4.26 3.08 9.98
N ALA A 141 -4.57 2.03 10.73
CA ALA A 141 -3.91 1.75 12.01
C ALA A 141 -2.44 1.32 11.89
N VAL A 142 -1.95 0.91 10.72
CA VAL A 142 -0.54 0.52 10.51
C VAL A 142 0.25 1.40 9.53
N ASN A 143 -0.40 2.34 8.84
CA ASN A 143 0.24 3.30 7.95
C ASN A 143 -0.33 4.74 8.02
N GLY A 144 -1.30 5.00 8.88
CA GLY A 144 -1.88 6.34 9.01
C GLY A 144 -0.89 7.34 9.60
N ASP A 145 -1.17 8.63 9.43
CA ASP A 145 -0.27 9.70 9.88
C ASP A 145 -0.02 9.68 11.41
N GLU A 146 -0.95 9.10 12.18
CA GLU A 146 -0.85 8.96 13.65
C GLU A 146 -0.21 7.64 14.10
N THR A 147 0.26 6.79 13.17
CA THR A 147 0.85 5.51 13.54
C THR A 147 2.18 5.68 14.26
N VAL A 148 2.25 5.09 15.45
CA VAL A 148 3.45 5.12 16.28
C VAL A 148 4.27 3.87 15.98
N GLU A 149 5.51 4.07 15.54
CA GLU A 149 6.47 3.01 15.26
C GLU A 149 7.18 2.59 16.57
N PRO A 150 6.80 1.45 17.19
CA PRO A 150 7.37 1.05 18.46
C PRO A 150 8.81 0.57 18.22
N GLY A 151 9.79 1.25 18.82
CA GLY A 151 11.21 0.90 18.67
C GLY A 151 12.04 1.90 17.85
N GLY A 152 11.44 3.00 17.40
CA GLY A 152 12.16 4.12 16.79
C GLY A 152 12.04 4.13 15.27
N LEU A 153 13.18 4.06 14.56
CA LEU A 153 13.20 4.18 13.10
C LEU A 153 12.53 2.96 12.44
N SER A 154 11.50 3.18 11.62
CA SER A 154 10.77 2.10 10.93
C SER A 154 11.57 1.44 9.80
N LEU A 155 12.66 2.06 9.34
CA LEU A 155 13.52 1.60 8.24
C LEU A 155 12.71 1.18 6.99
N GLY A 156 11.62 1.90 6.72
CA GLY A 156 10.72 1.64 5.59
C GLY A 156 9.70 0.52 5.80
N GLY A 157 9.65 -0.12 6.97
CA GLY A 157 8.65 -1.15 7.31
C GLY A 157 8.76 -2.44 6.48
N LEU A 158 9.91 -2.68 5.84
CA LEU A 158 10.18 -3.85 5.00
C LEU A 158 10.78 -5.04 5.79
N GLY A 159 10.96 -4.87 7.10
CA GLY A 159 11.44 -5.90 8.03
C GLY A 159 12.92 -6.23 7.85
N PRO A 160 13.31 -7.52 7.87
CA PRO A 160 14.69 -7.95 8.12
C PRO A 160 15.69 -7.52 7.05
N VAL A 161 15.24 -7.16 5.85
CA VAL A 161 16.11 -6.73 4.75
C VAL A 161 16.67 -5.33 5.01
N SER A 162 15.81 -4.34 5.28
CA SER A 162 16.27 -2.97 5.55
C SER A 162 16.93 -2.85 6.91
N GLU A 163 16.40 -3.55 7.92
CA GLU A 163 17.02 -3.68 9.24
C GLU A 163 18.41 -4.35 9.16
N GLY A 164 18.54 -5.43 8.40
CA GLY A 164 19.80 -6.14 8.22
C GLY A 164 20.85 -5.29 7.50
N LEU A 165 20.45 -4.56 6.45
CA LEU A 165 21.35 -3.62 5.76
C LEU A 165 21.80 -2.49 6.70
N PHE A 166 20.87 -1.93 7.47
CA PHE A 166 21.19 -0.90 8.46
C PHE A 166 22.16 -1.42 9.52
N GLY A 167 21.88 -2.60 10.09
CA GLY A 167 22.74 -3.26 11.06
C GLY A 167 24.13 -3.58 10.51
N TRP A 168 24.23 -3.98 9.24
CA TRP A 168 25.51 -4.24 8.58
C TRP A 168 26.32 -2.96 8.34
N VAL A 169 25.69 -1.90 7.81
CA VAL A 169 26.40 -0.65 7.51
C VAL A 169 26.79 0.08 8.80
N PHE A 170 25.84 0.28 9.71
CA PHE A 170 26.07 1.11 10.90
C PHE A 170 26.50 0.30 12.11
N GLY A 171 25.87 -0.85 12.36
CA GLY A 171 26.23 -1.72 13.49
C GLY A 171 27.64 -2.31 13.31
N LEU A 172 27.82 -3.14 12.28
CA LEU A 172 29.12 -3.77 12.00
C LEU A 172 30.18 -2.72 11.61
N GLY A 173 29.82 -1.70 10.83
CA GLY A 173 30.74 -0.59 10.52
C GLY A 173 31.27 0.12 11.76
N THR A 174 30.42 0.40 12.76
CA THR A 174 30.85 1.00 14.04
C THR A 174 31.76 0.06 14.82
N LEU A 175 31.42 -1.23 14.90
CA LEU A 175 32.25 -2.23 15.59
C LEU A 175 33.65 -2.33 14.97
N ILE A 176 33.76 -2.33 13.63
CA ILE A 176 35.05 -2.34 12.93
C ILE A 176 35.84 -1.06 13.23
N ALA A 177 35.20 0.11 13.17
CA ALA A 177 35.86 1.39 13.45
C ALA A 177 36.42 1.43 14.89
N VAL A 178 35.64 0.96 15.88
CA VAL A 178 36.08 0.86 17.27
C VAL A 178 37.25 -0.13 17.41
N ALA A 179 37.17 -1.31 16.78
CA ALA A 179 38.25 -2.30 16.83
C ALA A 179 39.56 -1.75 16.26
N VAL A 180 39.51 -1.06 15.11
CA VAL A 180 40.67 -0.39 14.50
C VAL A 180 41.21 0.70 15.42
N TRP A 181 40.34 1.51 16.03
CA TRP A 181 40.75 2.56 16.96
C TRP A 181 41.45 2.00 18.21
N VAL A 182 40.91 0.94 18.82
CA VAL A 182 41.52 0.24 19.96
C VAL A 182 42.88 -0.33 19.56
N ALA A 183 42.97 -1.04 18.43
CA ALA A 183 44.23 -1.61 17.96
C ALA A 183 45.31 -0.53 17.70
N ALA A 184 44.92 0.59 17.08
CA ALA A 184 45.84 1.71 16.80
C ALA A 184 46.35 2.40 18.08
N ARG A 185 45.51 2.54 19.12
CA ARG A 185 45.89 3.11 20.42
C ARG A 185 46.82 2.19 21.20
N THR A 186 46.57 0.88 21.20
CA THR A 186 47.42 -0.12 21.88
C THR A 186 48.78 -0.28 21.20
N ALA A 187 48.84 -0.24 19.86
CA ALA A 187 50.11 -0.29 19.13
C ALA A 187 50.99 0.95 19.36
N LYS A 188 50.40 2.14 19.56
CA LYS A 188 51.14 3.35 19.97
C LYS A 188 51.71 3.27 21.39
N ALA A 189 50.99 2.63 22.33
CA ALA A 189 51.46 2.47 23.71
C ALA A 189 52.71 1.57 23.83
N LYS A 190 52.91 0.62 22.91
CA LYS A 190 54.06 -0.29 22.92
C LYS A 190 55.36 0.31 22.32
N LYS A 191 55.27 1.52 21.74
CA LYS A 191 56.40 2.24 21.12
C LYS A 191 56.93 3.40 21.98
N SER A 192 56.45 3.56 23.22
CA SER A 192 56.95 4.53 24.20
C SER A 192 57.71 3.84 25.33
#